data_AF-A0AAU6ND79-F1
#
_entry.id   AF-A0AAU6ND79-F1
#
_cell.length_a   1.000
_cell.length_b   1.000
_cell.length_c   1.000
_cell.angle_alpha   90.00
_cell.angle_beta   90.00
_cell.angle_gamma   90.00
#
_symmetry.space_group_name_H-M   'P 1'
#
loop_
_entity.id
_entity.type
_entity.pdbx_description
1 polymer ?
#
loop_
_entity_poly.entity_id
_entity_poly.type
_entity_poly.pdbx_seq_one_letter_code
_entity_poly.pdbx_strand_id
1 'polypeptide(L)'
;QVVSSWVPWNKNKMVGYLAASVYQSYAAIYGGGWITSFDTNSMVIMVFFRAELELLRIDSKNIFGTESKQVEHDVAIKRLKDCHRRHVELVKFARLFDSCLSPIMLLYMFVCSVMLCVTAYQITIETDPMQRFLTTEYLVFGVAQLFIYCWHSNDVLFASEDLMRGPYESIWWTKSVKYHKDLYLLVAQFNKTVVFSAGPFTMLTVATFINILKGAYSYYTLLSQSQMK
;
A
#
# COMPACT_ATOMS: atom_id res chain seq x y z
N GLN A 1 26.55 -17.70 -16.42
CA GLN A 1 26.59 -17.47 -14.96
C GLN A 1 25.40 -16.58 -14.65
N VAL A 2 24.46 -16.99 -13.79
CA VAL A 2 23.18 -16.27 -13.63
C VAL A 2 23.34 -15.00 -12.79
N VAL A 3 24.23 -15.01 -11.79
CA VAL A 3 24.65 -13.81 -11.02
C VAL A 3 26.16 -13.87 -10.78
N SER A 4 26.87 -12.78 -11.09
CA SER A 4 28.32 -12.66 -10.82
C SER A 4 28.56 -12.41 -9.33
N SER A 5 28.78 -13.48 -8.56
CA SER A 5 29.18 -13.37 -7.15
C SER A 5 30.58 -13.93 -6.91
N TRP A 6 31.29 -13.45 -5.90
CA TRP A 6 32.50 -14.13 -5.43
C TRP A 6 32.09 -15.34 -4.56
N VAL A 7 32.76 -16.48 -4.73
CA VAL A 7 32.61 -17.64 -3.84
C VAL A 7 33.99 -18.19 -3.50
N PRO A 8 34.20 -18.75 -2.30
CA PRO A 8 35.54 -19.17 -1.86
C PRO A 8 36.05 -20.46 -2.52
N TRP A 9 35.25 -21.13 -3.37
CA TRP A 9 35.61 -22.33 -4.11
C TRP A 9 35.76 -22.10 -5.62
N ASN A 10 36.55 -22.95 -6.28
CA ASN A 10 36.90 -22.78 -7.69
C ASN A 10 35.72 -23.12 -8.62
N LYS A 11 35.16 -22.09 -9.27
CA LYS A 11 34.00 -22.19 -10.20
C LYS A 11 34.31 -22.89 -11.52
N ASN A 12 35.59 -23.06 -11.85
CA ASN A 12 36.01 -23.67 -13.12
C ASN A 12 35.86 -25.20 -13.13
N LYS A 13 35.62 -25.83 -11.96
CA LYS A 13 35.27 -27.25 -11.86
C LYS A 13 33.76 -27.43 -11.85
N MET A 14 33.25 -28.42 -12.57
CA MET A 14 31.80 -28.70 -12.70
C MET A 14 31.09 -28.82 -11.34
N VAL A 15 31.69 -29.51 -10.36
CA VAL A 15 31.12 -29.64 -9.00
C VAL A 15 31.06 -28.28 -8.28
N GLY A 16 32.08 -27.44 -8.43
CA GLY A 16 32.12 -26.09 -7.85
C GLY A 16 31.11 -25.15 -8.48
N TYR A 17 30.88 -25.28 -9.79
CA TYR A 17 29.83 -24.54 -10.50
C TYR A 17 28.42 -24.95 -10.04
N LEU A 18 28.14 -26.26 -9.94
CA LEU A 18 26.85 -26.77 -9.47
C LEU A 18 26.58 -26.36 -8.03
N ALA A 19 27.56 -26.47 -7.13
CA ALA A 19 27.43 -26.03 -5.75
C ALA A 19 27.13 -24.52 -5.66
N ALA A 20 27.83 -23.69 -6.44
CA ALA A 20 27.57 -22.25 -6.50
C ALA A 20 26.17 -21.94 -7.05
N SER A 21 25.71 -22.66 -8.07
CA SER A 21 24.37 -22.49 -8.64
C SER A 21 23.28 -22.87 -7.64
N VAL A 22 23.41 -24.01 -6.95
CA VAL A 22 22.44 -24.44 -5.92
C VAL A 22 22.38 -23.42 -4.78
N TYR A 23 23.54 -22.95 -4.32
CA TYR A 23 23.60 -21.93 -3.27
C TYR A 23 22.94 -20.61 -3.70
N GLN A 24 23.23 -20.12 -4.91
CA GLN A 24 22.63 -18.90 -5.44
C GLN A 24 21.11 -19.04 -5.62
N SER A 25 20.64 -20.16 -6.16
CA SER A 25 19.21 -20.44 -6.30
C SER A 25 18.51 -20.51 -4.94
N TYR A 26 19.11 -21.18 -3.96
CA TYR A 26 18.56 -21.23 -2.60
C TYR A 26 18.48 -19.83 -1.96
N ALA A 27 19.56 -19.04 -2.05
CA ALA A 27 19.58 -17.69 -1.53
C ALA A 27 18.54 -16.78 -2.20
N ALA A 28 18.37 -16.90 -3.52
CA ALA A 28 17.36 -16.15 -4.28
C ALA A 28 15.94 -16.55 -3.89
N ILE A 29 15.64 -17.84 -3.75
CA ILE A 29 14.32 -18.34 -3.31
C ILE A 29 14.02 -17.85 -1.89
N TYR A 30 15.00 -17.93 -0.99
CA TYR A 30 14.83 -17.50 0.40
C TYR A 30 14.58 -15.99 0.49
N GLY A 31 15.39 -15.18 -0.19
CA GLY A 31 15.24 -13.72 -0.21
C GLY A 31 13.93 -13.27 -0.87
N GLY A 32 13.61 -13.82 -2.05
CA GLY A 32 12.35 -13.54 -2.74
C GLY A 32 11.13 -13.98 -1.93
N GLY A 33 11.20 -15.13 -1.25
CA GLY A 33 10.15 -15.62 -0.37
C GLY A 33 9.90 -14.69 0.83
N TRP A 34 10.96 -14.17 1.45
CA TRP A 34 10.82 -13.21 2.54
C TRP A 34 10.19 -11.89 2.11
N ILE A 35 10.65 -11.33 0.98
CA ILE A 35 10.12 -10.07 0.43
C ILE A 35 8.63 -10.23 0.08
N THR A 36 8.30 -11.25 -0.71
CA THR A 36 6.91 -11.51 -1.10
C THR A 36 5.99 -11.81 0.09
N SER A 37 6.49 -12.46 1.13
CA SER A 37 5.73 -12.68 2.37
C SER A 37 5.45 -11.37 3.10
N PHE A 38 6.45 -10.50 3.21
CA PHE A 38 6.29 -9.17 3.81
C PHE A 38 5.28 -8.32 3.02
N ASP A 39 5.40 -8.34 1.69
CA ASP A 39 4.50 -7.59 0.80
C ASP A 39 3.06 -8.06 0.91
N THR A 40 2.85 -9.37 0.80
CA THR A 40 1.52 -9.96 0.87
C THR A 40 0.88 -9.68 2.23
N ASN A 41 1.64 -9.80 3.32
CA ASN A 41 1.12 -9.49 4.65
C ASN A 41 0.72 -8.02 4.79
N SER A 42 1.54 -7.09 4.28
CA SER A 42 1.23 -5.66 4.29
C SER A 42 -0.02 -5.35 3.47
N MET A 43 -0.14 -5.93 2.28
CA MET A 43 -1.32 -5.79 1.42
C MET A 43 -2.60 -6.33 2.08
N VAL A 44 -2.55 -7.51 2.70
CA VAL A 44 -3.69 -8.10 3.41
C VAL A 44 -4.14 -7.21 4.56
N ILE A 45 -3.21 -6.62 5.32
CA ILE A 45 -3.53 -5.68 6.39
C ILE A 45 -4.21 -4.41 5.84
N MET A 46 -3.75 -3.86 4.72
CA MET A 46 -4.40 -2.71 4.07
C MET A 46 -5.82 -3.05 3.59
N VAL A 47 -6.01 -4.21 2.96
CA VAL A 47 -7.33 -4.70 2.55
C VAL A 47 -8.25 -4.91 3.75
N PHE A 48 -7.72 -5.41 4.87
CA PHE A 48 -8.46 -5.53 6.13
C PHE A 48 -8.94 -4.16 6.64
N PHE A 49 -8.08 -3.13 6.66
CA PHE A 49 -8.48 -1.78 7.05
C PHE A 49 -9.59 -1.22 6.15
N ARG A 50 -9.47 -1.39 4.83
CA ARG A 50 -10.51 -1.02 3.86
C ARG A 50 -11.84 -1.70 4.20
N ALA A 51 -11.82 -3.01 4.40
CA ALA A 51 -13.01 -3.81 4.69
C ALA A 51 -13.67 -3.40 6.02
N GLU A 52 -12.89 -3.17 7.08
CA GLU A 52 -13.43 -2.69 8.36
C GLU A 52 -14.05 -1.30 8.26
N LEU A 53 -13.46 -0.38 7.46
CA LEU A 53 -14.04 0.94 7.19
C LEU A 53 -15.38 0.82 6.44
N GLU A 54 -15.47 -0.04 5.43
CA GLU A 54 -16.72 -0.31 4.70
C GLU A 54 -17.79 -0.92 5.61
N LEU A 55 -17.41 -1.88 6.46
CA LEU A 55 -18.33 -2.51 7.40
C LEU A 55 -18.81 -1.50 8.44
N LEU A 56 -17.92 -0.64 8.95
CA LEU A 56 -18.25 0.44 9.85
C LEU A 56 -19.21 1.45 9.20
N ARG A 57 -19.05 1.76 7.91
CA ARG A 57 -19.99 2.62 7.15
C ARG A 57 -21.39 2.00 7.10
N ILE A 58 -21.48 0.71 6.76
CA ILE A 58 -22.74 -0.03 6.69
C ILE A 58 -23.42 -0.08 8.07
N ASP A 59 -22.65 -0.38 9.12
CA ASP A 59 -23.17 -0.39 10.50
C ASP A 59 -23.66 0.99 10.92
N SER A 60 -22.91 2.04 10.55
CA SER A 60 -23.25 3.43 10.84
C SER A 60 -24.54 3.88 10.15
N LYS A 61 -24.77 3.43 8.91
CA LYS A 61 -26.03 3.65 8.18
C LYS A 61 -27.21 2.97 8.88
N ASN A 62 -26.98 1.80 9.45
CA ASN A 62 -28.01 0.98 10.08
C ASN A 62 -28.18 1.25 11.60
N ILE A 63 -27.55 2.29 12.17
CA ILE A 63 -27.62 2.61 13.61
C ILE A 63 -29.08 2.71 14.08
N PHE A 64 -29.93 3.41 13.33
CA PHE A 64 -31.32 3.69 13.73
C PHE A 64 -32.35 2.71 13.13
N GLY A 65 -31.91 1.76 12.29
CA GLY A 65 -32.77 0.86 11.53
C GLY A 65 -33.28 1.46 10.23
N THR A 66 -34.40 0.94 9.75
CA THR A 66 -35.08 1.39 8.51
C THR A 66 -36.37 2.10 8.90
N GLU A 67 -36.92 2.91 7.99
CA GLU A 67 -38.20 3.62 8.21
C GLU A 67 -39.33 2.68 8.66
N SER A 68 -39.36 1.46 8.13
CA SER A 68 -40.36 0.43 8.46
C SER A 68 -40.10 -0.32 9.78
N LYS A 69 -38.85 -0.33 10.27
CA LYS A 69 -38.43 -1.08 11.47
C LYS A 69 -37.39 -0.27 12.24
N GLN A 70 -37.89 0.68 13.03
CA GLN A 70 -37.04 1.49 13.89
C GLN A 70 -36.47 0.67 15.04
N VAL A 71 -35.23 0.98 15.39
CA VAL A 71 -34.52 0.35 16.49
C VAL A 71 -34.87 1.05 17.81
N GLU A 72 -34.98 0.24 18.87
CA GLU A 72 -35.25 0.70 20.24
C GLU A 72 -34.09 1.58 20.77
N HIS A 73 -34.40 2.47 21.72
CA HIS A 73 -33.49 3.51 22.21
C HIS A 73 -32.14 2.95 22.66
N ASP A 74 -32.16 1.90 23.49
CA ASP A 74 -30.95 1.37 24.12
C ASP A 74 -30.06 0.63 23.11
N VAL A 75 -30.67 0.00 22.11
CA VAL A 75 -29.96 -0.68 21.03
C VAL A 75 -29.29 0.33 20.10
N ALA A 76 -29.95 1.45 19.77
CA ALA A 76 -29.36 2.51 18.94
C ALA A 76 -28.14 3.16 19.62
N ILE A 77 -28.23 3.45 20.93
CA ILE A 77 -27.09 3.98 21.70
C ILE A 77 -25.94 2.97 21.75
N LYS A 78 -26.25 1.69 21.95
CA LYS A 78 -25.23 0.62 21.95
C LYS A 78 -24.50 0.57 20.61
N ARG A 79 -25.24 0.57 19.49
CA ARG A 79 -24.67 0.58 18.14
C ARG A 79 -23.79 1.80 17.88
N LEU A 80 -24.23 2.99 18.31
CA LEU A 80 -23.45 4.22 18.14
C LEU A 80 -22.13 4.18 18.95
N LYS A 81 -22.19 3.69 20.20
CA LYS A 81 -20.99 3.49 21.03
C LYS A 81 -20.05 2.44 20.43
N ASP A 82 -20.60 1.35 19.89
CA ASP A 82 -19.81 0.30 19.24
C ASP A 82 -19.13 0.82 17.97
N CYS A 83 -19.82 1.60 17.14
CA CYS A 83 -19.24 2.26 15.96
C CYS A 83 -18.11 3.21 16.36
N HIS A 84 -18.33 4.03 17.40
CA HIS A 84 -17.30 4.94 17.92
C HIS A 84 -16.06 4.17 18.42
N ARG A 85 -16.25 3.14 19.26
CA ARG A 85 -15.15 2.33 19.79
C ARG A 85 -14.35 1.67 18.66
N ARG A 86 -15.03 1.04 17.70
CA ARG A 86 -14.40 0.39 16.55
C ARG A 86 -13.59 1.36 15.71
N HIS A 87 -14.12 2.56 15.43
CA HIS A 87 -13.37 3.58 14.71
C HIS A 87 -12.10 4.02 15.44
N VAL A 88 -12.20 4.25 16.76
CA VAL A 88 -11.05 4.66 17.58
C VAL A 88 -9.96 3.58 17.59
N GLU A 89 -10.35 2.31 17.74
CA GLU A 89 -9.43 1.17 17.66
C GLU A 89 -8.80 1.05 16.26
N LEU A 90 -9.60 1.17 15.21
CA LEU A 90 -9.15 1.11 13.82
C LEU A 90 -8.11 2.20 13.53
N VAL A 91 -8.39 3.45 13.91
CA VAL A 91 -7.45 4.57 13.73
C VAL A 91 -6.16 4.33 14.52
N LYS A 92 -6.25 3.77 15.73
CA LYS A 92 -5.06 3.43 16.53
C LYS A 92 -4.20 2.36 15.83
N PHE A 93 -4.82 1.29 15.33
CA PHE A 93 -4.10 0.23 14.62
C PHE A 93 -3.54 0.70 13.28
N ALA A 94 -4.29 1.51 12.54
CA ALA A 94 -3.81 2.06 11.27
C ALA A 94 -2.59 2.96 11.47
N ARG A 95 -2.56 3.78 12.54
CA ARG A 95 -1.37 4.59 12.89
C ARG A 95 -0.17 3.73 13.29
N LEU A 96 -0.41 2.65 14.03
CA LEU A 96 0.66 1.71 14.39
C LEU A 96 1.24 1.05 13.14
N PHE A 97 0.37 0.56 12.25
CA PHE A 97 0.78 -0.03 10.98
C PHE A 97 1.54 0.98 10.10
N ASP A 98 1.04 2.21 10.00
CA ASP A 98 1.71 3.30 9.27
C ASP A 98 3.11 3.59 9.85
N SER A 99 3.26 3.62 11.18
CA SER A 99 4.57 3.86 11.81
C SER A 99 5.61 2.78 11.48
N CYS A 100 5.17 1.56 11.22
CA CYS A 100 6.05 0.46 10.79
C CYS A 100 6.30 0.47 9.28
N LEU A 101 5.25 0.71 8.48
CA LEU A 101 5.30 0.64 7.02
C LEU A 101 5.98 1.87 6.39
N SER A 102 5.74 3.05 6.95
CA SER A 102 6.19 4.34 6.42
C SER A 102 7.69 4.45 6.13
N PRO A 103 8.62 4.09 7.05
CA PRO A 103 10.06 4.13 6.76
C PRO A 103 10.48 3.13 5.69
N ILE A 104 9.83 1.95 5.65
CA ILE A 104 10.10 0.90 4.66
C ILE A 104 9.69 1.40 3.27
N MET A 105 8.51 2.00 3.16
CA MET A 105 7.99 2.53 1.90
C MET A 105 8.79 3.73 1.39
N LEU A 106 9.32 4.57 2.27
CA LEU A 106 10.24 5.65 1.87
C LEU A 106 11.49 5.08 1.19
N LEU A 107 12.12 4.08 1.81
CA LEU A 107 13.29 3.41 1.23
C LEU A 107 12.92 2.71 -0.08
N TYR A 108 11.76 2.06 -0.11
CA TYR A 108 11.26 1.38 -1.31
C TYR A 108 11.06 2.35 -2.49
N MET A 109 10.47 3.52 -2.24
CA MET A 109 10.30 4.57 -3.26
C MET A 109 11.65 5.12 -3.76
N PHE A 110 12.61 5.31 -2.86
CA PHE A 110 13.96 5.75 -3.24
C PHE A 110 14.65 4.71 -4.13
N VAL A 111 14.64 3.44 -3.70
CA VAL A 111 15.23 2.33 -4.47
C VAL A 111 14.54 2.18 -5.82
N CYS A 112 13.21 2.22 -5.87
CA CYS A 112 12.46 2.14 -7.13
C CYS A 112 12.84 3.29 -8.08
N SER A 113 13.01 4.51 -7.57
CA SER A 113 13.40 5.67 -8.39
C SER A 113 14.79 5.50 -8.99
N VAL A 114 15.77 5.05 -8.19
CA VAL A 114 17.13 4.76 -8.67
C VAL A 114 17.13 3.60 -9.66
N MET A 115 16.41 2.52 -9.36
CA MET A 115 16.30 1.36 -10.25
C MET A 115 15.65 1.74 -11.59
N LEU A 116 14.61 2.57 -11.59
CA LEU A 116 14.00 3.08 -12.82
C LEU A 116 15.00 3.83 -13.70
N CYS A 117 15.82 4.71 -13.11
CA CYS A 117 16.83 5.45 -13.84
C CYS A 117 17.93 4.53 -14.41
N VAL A 118 18.45 3.59 -13.59
CA VAL A 118 19.54 2.69 -13.98
C VAL A 118 19.10 1.69 -15.05
N THR A 119 17.93 1.08 -14.88
CA THR A 119 17.41 0.08 -15.84
C THR A 119 17.05 0.71 -17.18
N ALA A 120 16.45 1.91 -17.19
CA ALA A 120 16.17 2.63 -18.43
C ALA A 120 17.46 2.95 -19.21
N TYR A 121 18.56 3.25 -18.50
CA TYR A 121 19.88 3.41 -19.10
C TYR A 121 20.45 2.08 -19.62
N GLN A 122 20.42 1.02 -18.79
CA GLN A 122 20.92 -0.31 -19.16
C GLN A 122 20.21 -0.87 -20.40
N ILE A 123 18.89 -0.69 -20.52
CA ILE A 123 18.13 -1.14 -21.69
C ILE A 123 18.65 -0.48 -22.97
N THR A 124 19.18 0.74 -22.91
CA THR A 124 19.71 1.47 -24.08
C THR A 124 21.07 0.95 -24.53
N ILE A 125 21.92 0.50 -23.60
CA ILE A 125 23.31 0.11 -23.86
C ILE A 125 23.47 -1.40 -24.09
N GLU A 126 22.64 -2.20 -23.43
CA GLU A 126 22.75 -3.64 -23.48
C GLU A 126 22.44 -4.17 -24.89
N THR A 127 23.32 -5.04 -25.39
CA THR A 127 23.21 -5.60 -26.75
C THR A 127 22.68 -7.02 -26.75
N ASP A 128 22.82 -7.75 -25.63
CA ASP A 128 22.27 -9.10 -25.49
C ASP A 128 20.75 -9.04 -25.24
N PRO A 129 19.92 -9.64 -26.12
CA PRO A 129 18.46 -9.66 -25.93
C PRO A 129 18.04 -10.35 -24.62
N MET A 130 18.80 -11.34 -24.13
CA MET A 130 18.46 -12.05 -22.89
C MET A 130 18.65 -11.16 -21.66
N GLN A 131 19.78 -10.45 -21.56
CA GLN A 131 20.02 -9.52 -20.45
C GLN A 131 19.03 -8.35 -20.46
N ARG A 132 18.69 -7.83 -21.65
CA ARG A 132 17.64 -6.80 -21.80
C ARG A 132 16.29 -7.28 -21.29
N PHE A 133 15.90 -8.52 -21.62
CA PHE A 133 14.65 -9.10 -21.13
C PHE A 133 14.63 -9.20 -19.60
N LEU A 134 15.66 -9.78 -18.99
CA LEU A 134 15.76 -9.95 -17.53
C LEU A 134 15.73 -8.59 -16.79
N THR A 135 16.42 -7.59 -17.34
CA THR A 135 16.45 -6.23 -16.76
C THR A 135 15.08 -5.56 -16.85
N THR A 136 14.38 -5.76 -17.96
CA THR A 136 13.04 -5.22 -18.18
C THR A 136 12.01 -5.89 -17.27
N GLU A 137 12.08 -7.22 -17.13
CA GLU A 137 11.20 -7.97 -16.22
C GLU A 137 11.36 -7.49 -14.77
N TYR A 138 12.59 -7.35 -14.30
CA TYR A 138 12.88 -6.84 -12.95
C TYR A 138 12.30 -5.43 -12.74
N LEU A 139 12.42 -4.57 -13.75
CA LEU A 139 11.86 -3.22 -13.70
C LEU A 139 10.33 -3.24 -13.58
N VAL A 140 9.67 -4.02 -14.43
CA VAL A 140 8.21 -4.16 -14.43
C VAL A 140 7.72 -4.69 -13.08
N PHE A 141 8.42 -5.68 -12.52
CA PHE A 141 8.10 -6.22 -11.20
C PHE A 141 8.17 -5.15 -10.09
N GLY A 142 9.25 -4.37 -10.03
CA GLY A 142 9.39 -3.31 -9.01
C GLY A 142 8.35 -2.19 -9.15
N VAL A 143 8.05 -1.77 -10.39
CA VAL A 143 7.00 -0.77 -10.65
C VAL A 143 5.62 -1.29 -10.27
N ALA A 144 5.32 -2.55 -10.62
CA ALA A 144 4.05 -3.18 -10.29
C ALA A 144 3.87 -3.31 -8.76
N GLN A 145 4.91 -3.71 -8.04
CA GLN A 145 4.88 -3.80 -6.58
C GLN A 145 4.61 -2.43 -5.95
N LEU A 146 5.32 -1.37 -6.35
CA LEU A 146 5.05 -0.01 -5.88
C LEU A 146 3.61 0.45 -6.19
N PHE A 147 3.13 0.15 -7.40
CA PHE A 147 1.77 0.47 -7.81
C PHE A 147 0.72 -0.18 -6.90
N ILE A 148 0.87 -1.46 -6.57
CA ILE A 148 -0.08 -2.19 -5.71
C ILE A 148 -0.16 -1.57 -4.32
N TYR A 149 0.97 -1.17 -3.72
CA TYR A 149 0.98 -0.46 -2.44
C TYR A 149 0.24 0.88 -2.51
N CYS A 150 0.55 1.69 -3.54
CA CYS A 150 -0.13 2.97 -3.74
C CYS A 150 -1.62 2.79 -4.02
N TRP A 151 -2.02 1.71 -4.69
CA TRP A 151 -3.41 1.37 -4.96
C TRP A 151 -4.17 1.01 -3.69
N HIS A 152 -3.68 0.04 -2.90
CA HIS A 152 -4.36 -0.39 -1.67
C HIS A 152 -4.38 0.69 -0.59
N SER A 153 -3.31 1.49 -0.48
CA SER A 153 -3.31 2.66 0.40
C SER A 153 -4.38 3.68 -0.02
N ASN A 154 -4.49 3.93 -1.33
CA ASN A 154 -5.47 4.85 -1.88
C ASN A 154 -6.91 4.34 -1.66
N ASP A 155 -7.16 3.03 -1.82
CA ASP A 155 -8.47 2.44 -1.52
C ASP A 155 -8.87 2.61 -0.04
N VAL A 156 -7.92 2.48 0.89
CA VAL A 156 -8.16 2.73 2.32
C VAL A 156 -8.49 4.20 2.57
N LEU A 157 -7.78 5.13 1.92
CA LEU A 157 -8.06 6.56 1.99
C LEU A 157 -9.48 6.87 1.50
N PHE A 158 -9.86 6.36 0.33
CA PHE A 158 -11.21 6.55 -0.22
C PHE A 158 -12.29 5.94 0.68
N ALA A 159 -12.08 4.73 1.21
CA ALA A 159 -13.01 4.12 2.17
C ALA A 159 -13.14 4.94 3.46
N SER A 160 -12.04 5.55 3.92
CA SER A 160 -12.05 6.42 5.09
C SER A 160 -12.80 7.73 4.85
N GLU A 161 -12.73 8.31 3.66
CA GLU A 161 -13.49 9.51 3.30
C GLU A 161 -14.99 9.20 3.13
N ASP A 162 -15.31 8.05 2.53
CA ASP A 162 -16.69 7.61 2.31
C ASP A 162 -17.40 7.20 3.62
N LEU A 163 -16.66 6.84 4.67
CA LEU A 163 -17.17 6.47 5.99
C LEU A 163 -18.16 7.49 6.54
N MET A 164 -17.89 8.79 6.35
CA MET A 164 -18.77 9.86 6.84
C MET A 164 -20.18 9.80 6.22
N ARG A 165 -20.33 9.26 5.00
CA ARG A 165 -21.63 9.14 4.33
C ARG A 165 -22.57 8.15 5.04
N GLY A 166 -22.04 7.15 5.74
CA GLY A 166 -22.83 6.15 6.45
C GLY A 166 -23.83 6.76 7.44
N PRO A 167 -23.37 7.53 8.45
CA PRO A 167 -24.24 8.28 9.35
C PRO A 167 -25.26 9.19 8.65
N TYR A 168 -24.86 9.88 7.58
CA TYR A 168 -25.75 10.79 6.83
C TYR A 168 -26.89 10.05 6.12
N GLU A 169 -26.64 8.84 5.63
CA GLU A 169 -27.64 7.97 4.97
C GLU A 169 -28.56 7.23 5.96
N SER A 170 -28.31 7.33 7.27
CA SER A 170 -29.19 6.77 8.29
C SER A 170 -30.48 7.59 8.46
N ILE A 171 -31.54 7.03 9.05
CA ILE A 171 -32.80 7.76 9.33
C ILE A 171 -32.71 8.75 10.51
N TRP A 172 -31.58 9.44 10.66
CA TRP A 172 -31.26 10.31 11.80
C TRP A 172 -32.27 11.45 12.00
N TRP A 173 -32.90 11.94 10.93
CA TRP A 173 -33.91 13.00 10.99
C TRP A 173 -35.19 12.59 11.74
N THR A 174 -35.46 11.29 11.88
CA THR A 174 -36.63 10.77 12.63
C THR A 174 -36.42 10.75 14.14
N LYS A 175 -35.20 10.99 14.61
CA LYS A 175 -34.81 10.83 16.03
C LYS A 175 -34.72 12.18 16.74
N SER A 176 -34.79 12.15 18.07
CA SER A 176 -34.77 13.34 18.92
C SER A 176 -33.41 14.06 18.90
N VAL A 177 -33.40 15.35 19.27
CA VAL A 177 -32.23 16.24 19.26
C VAL A 177 -31.02 15.68 20.04
N LYS A 178 -31.26 14.85 21.07
CA LYS A 178 -30.18 14.20 21.83
C LYS A 178 -29.32 13.30 20.93
N TYR A 179 -29.95 12.56 20.01
CA TYR A 179 -29.25 11.70 19.06
C TYR A 179 -28.49 12.47 18.00
N HIS A 180 -28.98 13.65 17.61
CA HIS A 180 -28.26 14.50 16.65
C HIS A 180 -26.91 14.93 17.22
N LYS A 181 -26.82 15.22 18.53
CA LYS A 181 -25.55 15.56 19.19
C LYS A 181 -24.58 14.37 19.20
N ASP A 182 -25.05 13.18 19.59
CA ASP A 182 -24.21 11.98 19.65
C ASP A 182 -23.74 11.55 18.26
N LEU A 183 -24.62 11.64 17.25
CA LEU A 183 -24.28 11.37 15.85
C LEU A 183 -23.28 12.40 15.30
N TYR A 184 -23.45 13.68 15.65
CA TYR A 184 -22.51 14.73 15.24
C TYR A 184 -21.12 14.48 15.80
N LEU A 185 -21.01 14.05 17.07
CA LEU A 185 -19.73 13.65 17.66
C LEU A 185 -19.12 12.43 16.94
N LEU A 186 -19.94 11.45 16.54
CA LEU A 186 -19.49 10.31 15.76
C LEU A 186 -18.92 10.75 14.39
N VAL A 187 -19.66 11.57 13.65
CA VAL A 187 -19.23 12.11 12.36
C VAL A 187 -17.95 12.94 12.50
N ALA A 188 -17.84 13.76 13.54
CA ALA A 188 -16.63 14.52 13.83
C ALA A 188 -15.41 13.62 14.06
N GLN A 189 -15.61 12.41 14.61
CA GLN A 189 -14.53 11.42 14.74
C GLN A 189 -14.22 10.71 13.42
N PHE A 190 -15.24 10.43 12.60
CA PHE A 190 -15.06 9.84 11.27
C PHE A 190 -14.30 10.76 10.31
N ASN A 191 -14.35 12.07 10.54
CA ASN A 191 -13.55 13.04 9.78
C ASN A 191 -12.02 12.88 9.97
N LYS A 192 -11.56 12.06 10.92
CA LYS A 192 -10.15 11.65 10.99
C LYS A 192 -9.87 10.63 9.91
N THR A 193 -9.25 11.08 8.83
CA THR A 193 -8.88 10.24 7.70
C THR A 193 -7.79 9.23 8.08
N VAL A 194 -7.96 8.00 7.61
CA VAL A 194 -6.96 6.94 7.68
C VAL A 194 -6.16 6.97 6.39
N VAL A 195 -4.88 7.30 6.48
CA VAL A 195 -3.97 7.41 5.35
C VAL A 195 -2.63 6.81 5.71
N PHE A 196 -2.00 6.12 4.76
CA PHE A 196 -0.64 5.62 4.91
C PHE A 196 0.35 6.52 4.20
N SER A 197 1.51 6.69 4.81
CA SER A 197 2.56 7.62 4.38
C SER A 197 3.82 6.85 3.99
N ALA A 198 4.64 7.47 3.14
CA ALA A 198 6.01 7.05 2.86
C ALA A 198 6.96 8.12 3.42
N GLY A 199 7.45 7.83 4.63
CA GLY A 199 8.21 8.78 5.43
C GLY A 199 7.40 10.01 5.84
N PRO A 200 8.06 11.06 6.33
CA PRO A 200 7.42 12.32 6.70
C PRO A 200 7.07 13.21 5.49
N PHE A 201 7.40 12.77 4.27
CA PHE A 201 7.41 13.64 3.09
C PHE A 201 6.23 13.43 2.14
N THR A 202 5.69 12.21 2.06
CA THR A 202 4.70 11.86 1.02
C THR A 202 3.63 10.89 1.53
N MET A 203 2.42 11.01 0.99
CA MET A 203 1.36 10.01 1.20
C MET A 203 1.43 8.93 0.13
N LEU A 204 1.11 7.70 0.50
CA LEU A 204 1.02 6.58 -0.44
C LEU A 204 -0.31 6.67 -1.20
N THR A 205 -0.28 7.32 -2.36
CA THR A 205 -1.44 7.46 -3.24
C THR A 205 -1.05 7.16 -4.68
N VAL A 206 -2.04 6.85 -5.52
CA VAL A 206 -1.84 6.66 -6.96
C VAL A 206 -1.29 7.94 -7.61
N ALA A 207 -1.65 9.12 -7.10
CA ALA A 207 -1.09 10.40 -7.57
C ALA A 207 0.43 10.49 -7.30
N THR A 208 0.88 10.08 -6.11
CA THR A 208 2.30 10.02 -5.76
C THR A 208 3.04 9.05 -6.68
N PHE A 209 2.48 7.88 -6.97
CA PHE A 209 3.04 6.92 -7.92
C PHE A 209 3.23 7.52 -9.32
N ILE A 210 2.21 8.20 -9.86
CA ILE A 210 2.30 8.88 -11.16
C ILE A 210 3.41 9.94 -11.15
N ASN A 211 3.55 10.70 -10.06
CA ASN A 211 4.61 11.70 -9.94
C ASN A 211 6.01 11.08 -9.95
N ILE A 212 6.20 9.92 -9.31
CA ILE A 212 7.47 9.17 -9.35
C ILE A 212 7.78 8.72 -10.78
N LEU A 213 6.81 8.15 -11.49
CA LEU A 213 7.00 7.72 -12.89
C LEU A 213 7.36 8.90 -13.80
N LYS A 214 6.67 10.04 -13.65
CA LYS A 214 6.99 11.28 -14.39
C LYS A 214 8.40 11.78 -14.08
N GLY A 215 8.78 11.75 -12.81
CA GLY A 215 10.14 12.11 -12.37
C GLY A 215 11.18 11.21 -13.02
N ALA A 216 11.03 9.89 -12.91
CA ALA A 216 11.93 8.91 -13.50
C ALA A 216 12.05 9.07 -15.03
N TYR A 217 10.93 9.26 -15.73
CA TYR A 217 10.94 9.51 -17.18
C TYR A 217 11.67 10.81 -17.53
N SER A 218 11.51 11.87 -16.74
CA SER A 218 12.21 13.15 -16.96
C SER A 218 13.72 13.02 -16.74
N TYR A 219 14.15 12.24 -15.75
CA TYR A 219 15.58 11.93 -15.57
C TYR A 219 16.13 11.09 -16.72
N TYR A 220 15.36 10.10 -17.19
CA TYR A 220 15.74 9.30 -18.36
C TYR A 220 15.94 10.17 -19.61
N THR A 221 15.02 11.07 -19.92
CA THR A 221 15.14 11.94 -21.11
C THR A 221 16.35 12.86 -21.01
N LEU A 222 16.64 13.43 -19.83
CA LEU A 222 17.85 14.23 -19.60
C LEU A 222 19.14 13.44 -19.81
N LEU A 223 19.21 12.21 -19.28
CA LEU A 223 20.36 11.32 -19.47
C LEU A 223 20.53 10.90 -20.93
N SER A 224 19.43 10.60 -21.63
CA SER A 224 19.48 10.27 -23.05
C SER A 224 19.97 11.45 -23.91
N GLN A 225 19.50 12.66 -23.63
CA GLN A 225 19.91 13.86 -24.35
C GLN A 225 21.38 14.24 -24.09
N SER A 226 21.88 14.05 -22.86
CA SER A 226 23.29 14.35 -22.54
C SER A 226 24.28 13.40 -23.23
N GLN A 227 23.85 12.20 -23.62
CA GLN A 227 24.66 11.23 -24.38
C GLN A 227 24.61 11.45 -25.90
N MET A 228 23.60 12.18 -26.41
CA MET A 228 23.52 12.54 -27.84
C MET A 228 24.32 13.79 -28.19
N LYS A 229 25.04 14.38 -27.23
CA LYS A 229 26.05 15.43 -27.42
C LYS A 229 27.44 14.84 -27.25
#